data_AF-A0AA36HAX2-F1
#
_entry.id   AF-A0AA36HAX2-F1
#
_cell.length_a   1.000
_cell.length_b   1.000
_cell.length_c   1.000
_cell.angle_alpha   90.00
_cell.angle_beta   90.00
_cell.angle_gamma   90.00
#
_symmetry.space_group_name_H-M   'P 1'
#
loop_
_entity.id
_entity.type
_entity.pdbx_description
1 polymer ?
#
loop_
_entity_poly.entity_id
_entity_poly.type
_entity_poly.pdbx_seq_one_letter_code
_entity_poly.pdbx_strand_id
1 'polypeptide(L)'
;MVHIDVITFLTKFTHTPFVDQFFIDNEGPEYDIISMMGVGAEFDQNGLVACQINVEIHAFNNFKKRFSLLLKKLLSDRRYAILKAFPAIHLRTFLMNFGHRKCVEKYIAQFLT
;
A
#
# COMPACT_ATOMS: atom_id res chain seq x y z
N MET A 1 -4.98 -23.97 -9.39
CA MET A 1 -4.95 -23.22 -8.12
C MET A 1 -5.89 -22.03 -8.28
N VAL A 2 -6.78 -21.75 -7.32
CA VAL A 2 -7.71 -20.62 -7.40
C VAL A 2 -7.06 -19.43 -6.72
N HIS A 3 -6.98 -18.29 -7.40
CA HIS A 3 -6.48 -17.03 -6.84
C HIS A 3 -7.67 -16.11 -6.54
N ILE A 4 -7.65 -15.46 -5.38
CA ILE A 4 -8.66 -14.48 -4.94
C ILE A 4 -7.96 -13.12 -4.91
N ASP A 5 -8.55 -12.12 -5.57
CA ASP A 5 -8.00 -10.76 -5.56
C ASP A 5 -8.21 -10.09 -4.20
N VAL A 6 -7.36 -9.10 -3.90
CA VAL A 6 -7.34 -8.42 -2.61
C VAL A 6 -8.64 -7.69 -2.29
N ILE A 7 -9.34 -7.15 -3.29
CA ILE A 7 -10.59 -6.42 -3.08
C ILE A 7 -11.68 -7.41 -2.69
N THR A 8 -11.82 -8.50 -3.43
CA THR A 8 -12.77 -9.57 -3.11
C THR A 8 -12.49 -10.14 -1.72
N PHE A 9 -11.22 -10.40 -1.38
CA PHE A 9 -10.84 -10.90 -0.06
C PHE A 9 -11.30 -9.96 1.06
N LEU A 10 -10.94 -8.67 0.98
CA LEU A 10 -11.25 -7.69 2.02
C LEU A 10 -12.75 -7.37 2.12
N THR A 11 -13.46 -7.36 0.99
CA THR A 11 -14.87 -6.95 0.95
C THR A 11 -15.84 -8.10 1.22
N LYS A 12 -15.61 -9.29 0.64
CA LYS A 12 -16.58 -10.41 0.68
C LYS A 12 -16.24 -11.48 1.69
N PHE A 13 -14.96 -11.69 2.00
CA PHE A 13 -14.55 -12.74 2.92
C PHE A 13 -14.36 -12.19 4.34
N THR A 14 -13.50 -11.19 4.51
CA THR A 14 -13.15 -10.70 5.85
C THR A 14 -13.98 -9.50 6.30
N HIS A 15 -14.70 -8.85 5.37
CA HIS A 15 -15.48 -7.64 5.65
C HIS A 15 -14.64 -6.58 6.40
N THR A 16 -13.43 -6.33 5.91
CA THR A 16 -12.42 -5.48 6.55
C THR A 16 -12.20 -4.19 5.73
N PRO A 17 -13.10 -3.20 5.83
CA PRO A 17 -12.99 -1.96 5.07
C PRO A 17 -11.87 -1.05 5.57
N PHE A 18 -11.38 -1.27 6.80
CA PHE A 18 -10.33 -0.48 7.40
C PHE A 18 -9.20 -1.40 7.88
N VAL A 19 -8.08 -1.35 7.20
CA VAL A 19 -6.87 -2.15 7.46
C VAL A 19 -5.85 -1.27 8.16
N ASP A 20 -5.61 -1.57 9.43
CA ASP A 20 -4.61 -0.85 10.22
C ASP A 20 -3.18 -1.09 9.73
N GLN A 21 -2.83 -2.37 9.57
CA GLN A 21 -1.52 -2.80 9.10
C GLN A 21 -1.71 -3.84 8.00
N PHE A 22 -1.11 -3.58 6.85
CA PHE A 22 -1.12 -4.47 5.71
C PHE A 22 0.31 -4.98 5.45
N PHE A 23 0.54 -6.26 5.70
CA PHE A 23 1.79 -6.95 5.35
C PHE A 23 1.63 -7.61 4.00
N ILE A 24 2.50 -7.26 3.05
CA ILE A 24 2.41 -7.72 1.66
C ILE A 24 3.75 -8.34 1.25
N ASP A 25 3.68 -9.62 0.93
CA ASP A 25 4.74 -10.44 0.37
C ASP A 25 4.03 -11.44 -0.55
N ASN A 26 3.96 -11.13 -1.85
CA ASN A 26 3.15 -11.90 -2.80
C ASN A 26 3.89 -12.30 -4.07
N GLU A 27 5.22 -12.17 -4.08
CA GLU A 27 6.10 -12.63 -5.15
C GLU A 27 5.84 -11.92 -6.50
N GLY A 28 5.48 -10.63 -6.48
CA GLY A 28 5.41 -9.78 -7.68
C GLY A 28 4.15 -8.91 -7.86
N PRO A 29 2.93 -9.33 -7.49
CA PRO A 29 1.74 -8.49 -7.56
C PRO A 29 1.73 -7.25 -6.63
N GLU A 30 2.78 -7.01 -5.83
CA GLU A 30 2.84 -5.84 -4.92
C GLU A 30 2.69 -4.52 -5.68
N TYR A 31 3.26 -4.41 -6.88
CA TYR A 31 3.16 -3.20 -7.70
C TYR A 31 1.71 -2.84 -8.04
N ASP A 32 0.91 -3.86 -8.34
CA ASP A 32 -0.46 -3.68 -8.77
C ASP A 32 -1.32 -3.38 -7.54
N ILE A 33 -1.13 -4.12 -6.44
CA ILE A 33 -1.84 -3.85 -5.17
C ILE A 33 -1.55 -2.46 -4.62
N ILE A 34 -0.29 -2.00 -4.59
CA ILE A 34 0.01 -0.64 -4.10
C ILE A 34 -0.59 0.41 -5.04
N SER A 35 -0.61 0.16 -6.36
CA SER A 35 -1.25 1.07 -7.32
C SER A 35 -2.77 1.17 -7.10
N MET A 36 -3.43 0.06 -6.73
CA MET A 36 -4.86 0.02 -6.40
C MET A 36 -5.24 0.87 -5.17
N MET A 37 -4.25 1.24 -4.35
CA MET A 37 -4.44 2.11 -3.18
C MET A 37 -4.31 3.61 -3.51
N GLY A 38 -3.98 3.95 -4.76
CA GLY A 38 -3.89 5.33 -5.23
C GLY A 38 -5.21 6.10 -5.11
N VAL A 39 -5.12 7.44 -5.21
CA VAL A 39 -6.30 8.31 -5.14
C VAL A 39 -7.27 8.00 -6.30
N GLY A 40 -8.53 7.72 -5.97
CA GLY A 40 -9.60 7.37 -6.90
C GLY A 40 -9.54 5.93 -7.43
N ALA A 41 -8.58 5.13 -6.98
CA ALA A 41 -8.36 3.77 -7.44
C ALA A 41 -9.28 2.76 -6.75
N GLU A 42 -9.03 1.47 -6.95
CA GLU A 42 -9.91 0.36 -6.57
C GLU A 42 -10.19 0.31 -5.07
N PHE A 43 -9.23 0.68 -4.21
CA PHE A 43 -9.50 0.77 -2.77
C PHE A 43 -10.54 1.84 -2.46
N ASP A 44 -10.42 3.04 -3.04
CA ASP A 44 -11.39 4.12 -2.85
C ASP A 44 -12.77 3.74 -3.38
N GLN A 45 -12.81 3.12 -4.57
CA GLN A 45 -14.05 2.68 -5.21
C GLN A 45 -14.81 1.64 -4.38
N ASN A 46 -14.10 0.91 -3.52
CA ASN A 46 -14.68 -0.12 -2.64
C ASN A 46 -14.74 0.32 -1.16
N GLY A 47 -14.48 1.60 -0.85
CA GLY A 47 -14.53 2.12 0.52
C GLY A 47 -13.48 1.50 1.44
N LEU A 48 -12.36 1.02 0.89
CA LEU A 48 -11.26 0.41 1.61
C LEU A 48 -10.21 1.45 1.98
N VAL A 49 -9.68 1.34 3.20
CA VAL A 49 -8.59 2.18 3.70
C VAL A 49 -7.50 1.30 4.29
N ALA A 50 -6.25 1.52 3.89
CA ALA A 50 -5.08 0.95 4.54
C ALA A 50 -4.25 2.07 5.19
N CYS A 51 -3.89 1.94 6.45
CA CYS A 51 -3.08 2.96 7.15
C CYS A 51 -1.59 2.72 7.00
N GLN A 52 -1.10 1.58 7.48
CA GLN A 52 0.30 1.20 7.44
C GLN A 52 0.49 0.04 6.47
N ILE A 53 1.46 0.15 5.56
CA ILE A 53 1.78 -0.91 4.60
C ILE A 53 3.24 -1.29 4.78
N ASN A 54 3.47 -2.53 5.20
CA ASN A 54 4.77 -3.16 5.24
C ASN A 54 4.86 -4.09 4.03
N VAL A 55 5.70 -3.76 3.06
CA VAL A 55 5.74 -4.50 1.79
C VAL A 55 7.16 -4.86 1.39
N GLU A 56 7.33 -6.10 0.95
CA GLU A 56 8.51 -6.59 0.25
C GLU A 56 8.26 -6.50 -1.25
N ILE A 57 8.81 -5.47 -1.89
CA ILE A 57 8.68 -5.27 -3.34
C ILE A 57 9.70 -6.16 -4.05
N HIS A 58 9.19 -7.20 -4.69
CA HIS A 58 10.00 -8.20 -5.38
C HIS A 58 10.73 -7.62 -6.59
N ALA A 59 12.05 -7.86 -6.64
CA ALA A 59 12.95 -7.33 -7.64
C ALA A 59 13.09 -8.26 -8.86
N PHE A 60 12.01 -8.42 -9.61
CA PHE A 60 12.01 -9.17 -10.88
C PHE A 60 11.96 -8.24 -12.10
N ASN A 61 12.31 -8.76 -13.28
CA ASN A 61 12.26 -8.16 -14.62
C ASN A 61 11.60 -6.76 -14.73
N ASN A 62 12.32 -5.77 -15.25
CA ASN A 62 11.86 -4.37 -15.37
C ASN A 62 11.53 -3.66 -14.04
N PHE A 63 11.98 -4.20 -12.89
CA PHE A 63 11.86 -3.62 -11.54
C PHE A 63 12.00 -2.09 -11.53
N LYS A 64 13.10 -1.56 -12.06
CA LYS A 64 13.40 -0.12 -12.04
C LYS A 64 12.29 0.70 -12.69
N LYS A 65 11.75 0.23 -13.82
CA LYS A 65 10.68 0.92 -14.55
C LYS A 65 9.38 0.88 -13.75
N ARG A 66 8.92 -0.30 -13.33
CA ARG A 66 7.67 -0.45 -12.55
C ARG A 66 7.74 0.34 -11.24
N PHE A 67 8.84 0.22 -10.51
CA PHE A 67 9.04 0.95 -9.27
C PHE A 67 9.09 2.46 -9.47
N SER A 68 9.73 2.95 -10.54
CA SER A 68 9.74 4.39 -10.84
C SER A 68 8.35 4.97 -11.14
N LEU A 69 7.48 4.19 -11.80
CA LEU A 69 6.11 4.58 -12.08
C LEU A 69 5.28 4.61 -10.79
N LEU A 70 5.44 3.59 -9.95
CA LEU A 70 4.82 3.53 -8.64
C LEU A 70 5.22 4.73 -7.77
N LEU A 71 6.51 5.03 -7.68
CA LEU A 71 7.03 6.19 -6.93
C LEU A 71 6.45 7.50 -7.45
N LYS A 72 6.41 7.71 -8.77
CA LYS A 72 5.81 8.92 -9.36
C LYS A 72 4.33 9.05 -8.98
N LYS A 73 3.58 7.94 -8.98
CA LYS A 73 2.17 7.95 -8.56
C LYS A 73 2.02 8.29 -7.08
N LEU A 74 2.80 7.66 -6.20
CA LEU A 74 2.80 7.95 -4.76
C LEU A 74 3.07 9.44 -4.48
N LEU A 75 4.08 10.01 -5.14
CA LEU A 75 4.43 11.43 -5.01
C LEU A 75 3.34 12.36 -5.54
N SER A 76 2.70 12.00 -6.66
CA SER A 76 1.60 12.77 -7.23
C SER A 76 0.37 12.75 -6.33
N ASP A 77 0.05 11.59 -5.77
CA ASP A 77 -1.16 11.39 -4.96
C ASP A 77 -1.06 12.05 -3.59
N ARG A 78 0.16 12.18 -3.05
CA ARG A 78 0.44 12.72 -1.70
C ARG A 78 -0.33 12.03 -0.57
N ARG A 79 -0.86 10.84 -0.83
CA ARG A 79 -1.64 10.05 0.14
C ARG A 79 -0.75 9.19 1.00
N TYR A 80 0.21 8.51 0.39
CA TYR A 80 1.15 7.63 1.08
C TYR A 80 2.56 8.20 0.97
N ALA A 81 3.29 8.17 2.08
CA ALA A 81 4.74 8.43 2.06
C ALA A 81 5.51 7.18 2.49
N ILE A 82 6.64 6.92 1.81
CA ILE A 82 7.60 5.90 2.22
C ILE A 82 8.41 6.46 3.39
N LEU A 83 8.27 5.87 4.56
CA LEU A 83 8.98 6.30 5.77
C LEU A 83 10.30 5.57 5.98
N LYS A 84 10.42 4.35 5.44
CA LYS A 84 11.66 3.57 5.45
C LYS A 84 11.77 2.76 4.18
N ALA A 85 12.93 2.83 3.54
CA ALA A 85 13.34 1.93 2.48
C ALA A 85 14.56 1.14 2.96
N PHE A 86 14.48 -0.19 2.87
CA PHE A 86 15.57 -1.11 3.20
C PHE A 86 15.92 -1.92 1.95
N PRO A 87 16.99 -1.55 1.24
CA PRO A 87 17.41 -2.26 0.04
C PRO A 87 18.06 -3.61 0.42
N ALA A 88 17.44 -4.70 0.00
CA ALA A 88 18.02 -6.05 0.01
C ALA A 88 17.92 -6.63 -1.41
N ILE A 89 17.84 -7.96 -1.56
CA ILE A 89 17.50 -8.59 -2.85
C ILE A 89 16.13 -8.10 -3.34
N HIS A 90 15.18 -7.96 -2.41
CA HIS A 90 13.91 -7.28 -2.61
C HIS A 90 13.88 -6.00 -1.78
N LEU A 91 13.09 -5.02 -2.22
CA LEU A 91 13.00 -3.76 -1.50
C LEU A 91 11.94 -3.90 -0.41
N ARG A 92 12.37 -3.93 0.85
CA ARG A 92 11.45 -3.84 1.98
C ARG A 92 11.17 -2.38 2.29
N THR A 93 9.91 -2.00 2.37
CA THR A 93 9.53 -0.62 2.61
C THR A 93 8.30 -0.51 3.49
N PHE A 94 8.22 0.61 4.19
CA PHE A 94 7.10 0.97 5.05
C PHE A 94 6.43 2.24 4.51
N LEU A 95 5.13 2.16 4.21
CA LEU A 95 4.31 3.29 3.77
C LEU A 95 3.28 3.64 4.82
N MET A 96 3.02 4.94 4.97
CA MET A 96 2.00 5.48 5.87
C MET A 96 1.01 6.34 5.10
N ASN A 97 -0.28 6.13 5.33
CA ASN A 97 -1.38 6.89 4.74
C ASN A 97 -1.59 8.22 5.49
N PHE A 98 -1.06 9.30 4.94
CA PHE A 98 -1.27 10.66 5.41
C PHE A 98 -2.55 11.29 4.84
N GLY A 99 -3.12 10.72 3.78
CA GLY A 99 -4.35 11.22 3.16
C GLY A 99 -5.63 10.91 3.92
N HIS A 100 -5.59 10.01 4.90
CA HIS A 100 -6.77 9.60 5.67
C HIS A 100 -6.67 10.04 7.14
N ARG A 101 -7.61 10.88 7.59
CA ARG A 101 -7.63 11.49 8.94
C ARG A 101 -7.44 10.47 10.07
N LYS A 102 -8.18 9.35 10.06
CA LYS A 102 -8.07 8.33 11.12
C LYS A 102 -6.69 7.68 11.18
N CYS A 103 -6.00 7.55 10.04
CA CYS A 103 -4.66 6.97 10.02
C CYS A 103 -3.66 7.94 10.68
N VAL A 104 -3.77 9.24 10.36
CA VAL A 104 -2.94 10.28 10.99
C VAL A 104 -3.19 10.37 12.49
N GLU A 105 -4.46 10.41 12.91
CA GLU A 105 -4.84 10.46 14.33
C GLU A 105 -4.30 9.27 15.12
N LYS A 106 -4.34 8.08 14.55
CA LYS A 106 -3.94 6.85 15.24
C LYS A 106 -2.43 6.69 15.36
N TYR A 107 -1.66 7.15 14.38
CA TYR A 107 -0.23 6.79 14.27
C TYR A 107 0.74 7.96 14.28
N ILE A 108 0.30 9.19 13.99
CA ILE A 108 1.17 10.35 13.78
C ILE A 108 0.85 11.50 14.74
N ALA A 109 -0.43 11.73 15.04
CA ALA A 109 -0.87 12.93 15.74
C ALA A 109 -0.16 13.15 17.09
N GLN A 110 0.20 12.10 17.82
CA GLN A 110 0.92 12.21 19.10
C GLN A 110 2.33 12.80 18.99
N PHE A 111 2.90 12.89 17.79
CA PHE A 111 4.22 13.47 17.55
C PHE A 111 4.15 14.90 17.01
N LEU A 112 2.95 15.43 16.74
CA LEU A 112 2.73 16.77 16.19
C LEU A 112 2.32 17.80 17.26
N THR A 113 2.17 17.34 18.50
CA THR A 113 1.76 18.09 19.69
C THR A 113 2.86 18.05 20.73
#